data_AF-A0A0C3M6F6-F1
#
_entry.id   AF-A0A0C3M6F6-F1
#
_cell.length_a   1.000
_cell.length_b   1.000
_cell.length_c   1.000
_cell.angle_alpha   90.00
_cell.angle_beta   90.00
_cell.angle_gamma   90.00
#
_symmetry.space_group_name_H-M   'P 1'
#
loop_
_entity.id
_entity.type
_entity.pdbx_description
1 polymer ?
#
loop_
_entity_poly.entity_id
_entity_poly.type
_entity_poly.pdbx_seq_one_letter_code
_entity_poly.pdbx_strand_id
1 'polypeptide(L)'
;MNIPQLEPKLTSIPKVPEEFGEDGGHFYKYYDSIADELDEDMVKSLKAQLDGILIFAGLFAGVNSAFLALTLPEMKADPADDTNALLLQLVTGSNSTIHSADDLPSATFTPPPGISPVNVLFSLSLTLAIISSFLAVLGQQW
;
A
#
# COMPACT_ATOMS: atom_id res chain seq x y z
N MET A 1 -16.89 31.38 -39.75
CA MET A 1 -16.50 30.52 -38.61
C MET A 1 -15.78 31.43 -37.62
N ASN A 2 -16.44 31.82 -36.54
CA ASN A 2 -15.91 32.78 -35.57
C ASN A 2 -14.97 32.02 -34.63
N ILE A 3 -13.68 32.33 -34.68
CA ILE A 3 -12.68 31.82 -33.74
C ILE A 3 -12.96 32.51 -32.40
N PRO A 4 -13.19 31.79 -31.28
CA PRO A 4 -13.27 32.44 -29.98
C PRO A 4 -11.91 33.10 -29.72
N GLN A 5 -11.91 34.43 -29.60
CA GLN A 5 -10.72 35.18 -29.22
C GLN A 5 -10.24 34.64 -27.88
N LEU A 6 -9.07 34.00 -27.88
CA LEU A 6 -8.37 33.62 -26.66
C LEU A 6 -8.03 34.93 -25.94
N GLU A 7 -8.73 35.22 -24.83
CA GLU A 7 -8.50 36.46 -24.06
C GLU A 7 -7.01 36.54 -23.68
N PRO A 8 -6.33 37.67 -23.90
CA PRO A 8 -4.90 37.78 -23.67
C PRO A 8 -4.60 37.55 -22.18
N LYS A 9 -3.63 36.66 -21.86
CA LYS A 9 -3.11 36.47 -20.50
C LYS A 9 -2.81 37.85 -19.89
N LEU A 10 -3.59 38.26 -18.89
CA LEU A 10 -3.47 39.57 -18.25
C LEU A 10 -2.05 39.72 -17.68
N THR A 11 -1.25 40.57 -18.32
CA THR A 11 0.19 40.71 -18.07
C THR A 11 0.50 41.65 -16.90
N SER A 12 -0.52 42.30 -16.32
CA SER A 12 -0.41 43.23 -15.20
C SER A 12 -1.49 42.95 -14.15
N ILE A 13 -1.12 43.03 -12.86
CA ILE A 13 -2.06 42.88 -11.74
C ILE A 13 -3.15 43.97 -11.86
N PRO A 14 -4.44 43.58 -12.04
CA PRO A 14 -5.53 44.54 -12.12
C PRO A 14 -5.74 45.21 -10.76
N LYS A 15 -6.13 46.49 -10.78
CA LYS A 15 -6.45 47.25 -9.58
C LYS A 15 -7.75 46.70 -8.98
N VAL A 16 -7.80 46.54 -7.66
CA VAL A 16 -9.02 46.11 -6.95
C VAL A 16 -10.11 47.18 -7.16
N PRO A 17 -11.30 46.82 -7.68
CA PRO A 17 -12.40 47.76 -7.85
C PRO A 17 -13.02 48.18 -6.51
N GLU A 18 -13.60 49.39 -6.41
CA GLU A 18 -14.26 49.86 -5.19
C GLU A 18 -15.66 49.23 -5.04
N GLU A 19 -16.36 48.98 -6.15
CA GLU A 19 -17.58 48.18 -6.18
C GLU A 19 -17.48 46.92 -7.06
N PHE A 20 -18.24 45.88 -6.71
CA PHE A 20 -18.28 44.63 -7.46
C PHE A 20 -18.73 44.86 -8.91
N GLY A 21 -17.88 44.50 -9.87
CA GLY A 21 -18.18 44.58 -11.31
C GLY A 21 -17.99 45.96 -11.93
N GLU A 22 -17.48 46.95 -11.18
CA GLU A 22 -17.14 48.29 -11.68
C GLU A 22 -16.11 48.24 -12.83
N ASP A 23 -15.23 47.25 -12.78
CA ASP A 23 -14.19 46.99 -13.77
C ASP A 23 -14.64 46.03 -14.89
N GLY A 24 -15.95 45.75 -15.02
CA GLY A 24 -16.45 44.78 -15.98
C GLY A 24 -16.05 43.33 -15.68
N GLY A 25 -15.61 43.04 -14.46
CA GLY A 25 -15.21 41.70 -14.00
C GLY A 25 -13.77 41.31 -14.37
N HIS A 26 -12.95 42.23 -14.85
CA HIS A 26 -11.56 41.96 -15.23
C HIS A 26 -10.70 41.46 -14.06
N PHE A 27 -10.90 41.99 -12.85
CA PHE A 27 -10.25 41.55 -11.61
C PHE A 27 -10.64 40.11 -11.26
N TYR A 28 -11.94 39.79 -11.33
CA TYR A 28 -12.43 38.45 -11.05
C TYR A 28 -11.92 37.44 -12.07
N LYS A 29 -11.96 37.75 -13.37
CA LYS A 29 -11.38 36.89 -14.43
C LYS A 29 -9.89 36.65 -14.24
N TYR A 30 -9.15 37.67 -13.82
CA TYR A 30 -7.73 37.52 -13.51
C TYR A 30 -7.50 36.59 -12.32
N TYR A 31 -8.23 36.79 -11.23
CA TYR A 31 -8.16 35.93 -10.05
C TYR A 31 -8.54 34.49 -10.39
N ASP A 32 -9.62 34.30 -11.16
CA ASP A 32 -10.09 32.99 -11.65
C ASP A 32 -8.99 32.31 -12.48
N SER A 33 -8.34 33.04 -13.39
CA SER A 33 -7.23 32.49 -14.18
C SER A 33 -6.02 32.07 -13.35
N ILE A 34 -5.74 32.77 -12.25
CA ILE A 34 -4.66 32.40 -11.33
C ILE A 34 -5.08 31.20 -10.48
N ALA A 35 -6.32 31.18 -10.02
CA ALA A 35 -6.88 30.08 -9.24
C ALA A 35 -6.87 28.78 -10.07
N ASP A 36 -7.32 28.84 -11.32
CA ASP A 36 -7.26 27.71 -12.26
C ASP A 36 -5.82 27.24 -12.49
N GLU A 37 -4.86 28.15 -12.73
CA GLU A 37 -3.45 27.77 -12.94
C GLU A 37 -2.85 27.12 -11.67
N LEU A 38 -3.22 27.60 -10.48
CA LEU A 38 -2.77 27.05 -9.21
C LEU A 38 -3.40 25.68 -8.93
N ASP A 39 -4.71 25.54 -9.16
CA ASP A 39 -5.44 24.30 -8.96
C ASP A 39 -4.96 23.21 -9.92
N GLU A 40 -4.74 23.55 -11.20
CA GLU A 40 -4.17 22.64 -12.19
C GLU A 40 -2.76 22.15 -11.78
N ASP A 41 -1.88 23.05 -11.35
CA ASP A 41 -0.53 22.68 -10.92
C ASP A 41 -0.54 21.85 -9.63
N MET A 42 -1.40 22.20 -8.68
CA MET A 42 -1.60 21.44 -7.44
C MET A 42 -2.10 20.01 -7.73
N VAL A 43 -3.14 19.87 -8.58
CA VAL A 43 -3.68 18.55 -8.97
C VAL A 43 -2.64 17.73 -9.70
N LYS A 44 -1.88 18.35 -10.62
CA LYS A 44 -0.80 17.67 -11.35
C LYS A 44 0.31 17.19 -10.43
N SER A 45 0.75 18.04 -9.50
CA SER A 45 1.76 17.70 -8.49
C SER A 45 1.28 16.58 -7.57
N LEU A 46 0.02 16.63 -7.11
CA LEU A 46 -0.57 15.60 -6.28
C LEU A 46 -0.63 14.26 -7.01
N LYS A 47 -1.09 14.23 -8.26
CA LYS A 47 -1.15 13.01 -9.08
C LYS A 47 0.23 12.38 -9.28
N ALA A 48 1.27 13.20 -9.49
CA ALA A 48 2.65 12.73 -9.59
C ALA A 48 3.17 12.14 -8.26
N GLN A 49 2.84 12.75 -7.13
CA GLN A 49 3.18 12.23 -5.81
C GLN A 49 2.46 10.89 -5.51
N LEU A 50 1.19 10.77 -5.90
CA LEU A 50 0.42 9.53 -5.77
C LEU A 50 0.97 8.42 -6.66
N ASP A 51 1.45 8.73 -7.86
CA ASP A 51 2.11 7.74 -8.72
C ASP A 51 3.39 7.21 -8.04
N GLY A 52 4.19 8.12 -7.48
CA GLY A 52 5.37 7.76 -6.69
C GLY A 52 5.04 6.86 -5.50
N ILE A 53 4.07 7.24 -4.66
CA ILE A 53 3.68 6.43 -3.48
C ILE A 53 3.16 5.05 -3.90
N LEU A 54 2.44 4.95 -5.02
CA LEU A 54 1.87 3.70 -5.53
C LEU A 54 2.95 2.70 -5.95
N ILE A 55 3.99 3.18 -6.66
CA ILE A 55 5.14 2.35 -7.05
C ILE A 55 5.87 1.83 -5.80
N PHE A 56 6.17 2.72 -4.85
CA PHE A 56 6.85 2.32 -3.61
C PHE A 56 6.00 1.35 -2.78
N ALA A 57 4.69 1.59 -2.66
CA ALA A 57 3.78 0.72 -1.94
C ALA A 57 3.71 -0.67 -2.58
N GLY A 58 3.67 -0.76 -3.91
CA GLY A 58 3.68 -2.04 -4.64
C GLY A 58 4.97 -2.83 -4.44
N LEU A 59 6.13 -2.18 -4.58
CA LEU A 59 7.43 -2.82 -4.33
C LEU A 59 7.57 -3.28 -2.90
N PHE A 60 7.19 -2.42 -1.95
CA PHE A 60 7.20 -2.75 -0.53
C PHE A 60 6.28 -3.93 -0.23
N ALA A 61 5.04 -3.93 -0.74
CA ALA A 61 4.10 -5.04 -0.58
C ALA A 61 4.67 -6.36 -1.15
N GLY A 62 5.32 -6.32 -2.31
CA GLY A 62 5.95 -7.49 -2.93
C GLY A 62 7.07 -8.07 -2.05
N VAL A 63 7.98 -7.23 -1.55
CA VAL A 63 9.07 -7.65 -0.66
C VAL A 63 8.52 -8.22 0.66
N ASN A 64 7.55 -7.55 1.28
CA ASN A 64 6.92 -8.03 2.53
C ASN A 64 6.19 -9.35 2.32
N SER A 65 5.49 -9.51 1.19
CA SER A 65 4.80 -10.75 0.83
C SER A 65 5.78 -11.91 0.63
N ALA A 66 6.93 -11.66 0.00
CA ALA A 66 7.99 -12.66 -0.15
C ALA A 66 8.56 -13.11 1.20
N PHE A 67 8.87 -12.17 2.11
CA PHE A 67 9.31 -12.52 3.46
C PHE A 67 8.24 -13.31 4.21
N LEU A 68 6.97 -12.88 4.13
CA LEU A 68 5.87 -13.57 4.79
C LEU A 68 5.68 -14.99 4.23
N ALA A 69 5.85 -15.20 2.93
CA ALA A 69 5.79 -16.52 2.32
C ALA A 69 6.89 -17.48 2.82
N LEU A 70 8.05 -16.94 3.19
CA LEU A 70 9.15 -17.73 3.76
C LEU A 70 8.97 -18.00 5.25
N THR A 71 8.40 -17.07 6.00
CA THR A 71 8.28 -17.19 7.46
C THR A 71 6.96 -17.79 7.93
N LEU A 72 5.92 -17.83 7.10
CA LEU A 72 4.64 -18.47 7.43
C LEU A 72 4.76 -19.99 7.64
N PRO A 73 5.51 -20.75 6.81
CA PRO A 73 5.72 -22.18 7.05
C PRO A 73 6.37 -22.46 8.40
N GLU A 74 7.31 -21.62 8.84
CA GLU A 74 8.02 -21.72 10.13
C GLU A 74 7.10 -21.58 11.37
N MET A 75 5.83 -21.20 11.18
CA MET A 75 4.82 -21.18 12.23
C MET A 75 4.03 -22.48 12.37
N LYS A 76 4.28 -23.48 11.53
CA LYS A 76 3.63 -24.78 11.60
C LYS A 76 4.69 -25.87 11.72
N ALA A 77 4.33 -26.96 12.41
CA ALA A 77 5.18 -28.14 12.48
C ALA A 77 5.41 -28.73 11.07
N ASP A 78 6.63 -29.23 10.82
CA ASP A 78 6.94 -29.90 9.57
C ASP A 78 6.30 -31.30 9.55
N PRO A 79 5.38 -31.60 8.61
CA PRO A 79 4.80 -32.94 8.49
C PRO A 79 5.84 -34.03 8.19
N ALA A 80 7.03 -33.66 7.69
CA ALA A 80 8.13 -34.60 7.51
C ALA A 80 8.68 -35.12 8.85
N ASP A 81 8.65 -34.33 9.92
CA ASP A 81 9.15 -34.75 11.24
C ASP A 81 8.31 -35.90 11.81
N ASP A 82 6.98 -35.79 11.69
CA ASP A 82 6.03 -36.84 12.06
C ASP A 82 6.26 -38.12 11.24
N THR A 83 6.44 -37.95 9.93
CA THR A 83 6.69 -39.08 9.03
C THR A 83 8.01 -39.78 9.35
N ASN A 84 9.07 -39.01 9.61
CA ASN A 84 10.39 -39.52 9.98
C ASN A 84 10.36 -40.27 11.31
N ALA A 85 9.63 -39.74 12.30
CA ALA A 85 9.47 -40.40 13.60
C ALA A 85 8.73 -41.75 13.47
N LEU A 86 7.66 -41.79 12.65
CA LEU A 86 6.92 -43.02 12.36
C LEU A 86 7.76 -44.04 11.57
N LEU A 87 8.55 -43.61 10.59
CA LEU A 87 9.47 -44.47 9.84
C LEU A 87 10.57 -45.05 10.73
N LEU A 88 11.13 -44.24 11.63
CA LEU A 88 12.12 -44.68 12.59
C LEU A 88 11.53 -45.72 13.55
N GLN A 89 10.29 -45.52 14.03
CA GLN A 89 9.58 -46.51 14.83
C GLN A 89 9.37 -47.83 14.08
N LEU A 90 8.99 -47.78 12.80
CA LEU A 90 8.81 -48.96 11.96
C LEU A 90 10.12 -49.73 11.75
N VAL A 91 11.22 -49.03 11.45
CA VAL A 91 12.55 -49.63 11.22
C VAL A 91 13.12 -50.26 12.49
N THR A 92 12.91 -49.61 13.64
CA THR A 92 13.45 -50.08 14.93
C THR A 92 12.60 -51.17 15.57
N GLY A 93 11.39 -51.42 15.07
CA GLY A 93 10.46 -52.42 15.63
C GLY A 93 10.01 -52.09 17.06
N SER A 94 10.18 -50.83 17.49
CA SER A 94 9.87 -50.38 18.84
C SER A 94 8.37 -50.10 18.97
N ASN A 95 7.72 -50.67 19.97
CA ASN A 95 6.27 -50.54 20.20
C ASN A 95 5.95 -49.63 21.40
N SER A 96 6.79 -48.62 21.68
CA SER A 96 6.71 -47.89 22.96
C SER A 96 6.86 -46.37 22.88
N THR A 97 7.01 -45.78 21.70
CA THR A 97 7.33 -44.34 21.58
C THR A 97 6.20 -43.49 21.00
N ILE A 98 5.37 -44.02 20.10
CA ILE A 98 4.24 -43.31 19.49
C ILE A 98 3.03 -44.22 19.51
N HIS A 99 2.07 -43.92 20.39
CA HIS A 99 0.80 -44.65 20.57
C HIS A 99 -0.42 -43.83 20.16
N SER A 100 -0.29 -42.51 20.07
CA SER A 100 -1.38 -41.59 19.72
C SER A 100 -0.85 -40.34 19.03
N ALA A 101 -1.77 -39.52 18.49
CA ALA A 101 -1.45 -38.27 17.81
C ALA A 101 -0.63 -37.30 18.69
N ASP A 102 -0.82 -37.38 20.01
CA ASP A 102 -0.14 -36.52 21.00
C ASP A 102 1.33 -36.88 21.22
N ASP A 103 1.77 -38.07 20.78
CA ASP A 103 3.17 -38.51 20.88
C ASP A 103 4.01 -38.07 19.67
N LEU A 104 3.38 -37.49 18.64
CA LEU A 104 4.10 -37.04 17.46
C LEU A 104 4.91 -35.76 17.74
N PRO A 105 6.07 -35.57 17.08
CA PRO A 105 6.88 -34.36 17.20
C PRO A 105 6.09 -33.07 16.99
N SER A 106 5.11 -33.08 16.07
CA SER A 106 4.25 -31.93 15.80
C SER A 106 3.35 -31.52 16.97
N ALA A 107 3.02 -32.44 17.90
CA ALA A 107 2.13 -32.15 19.04
C ALA A 107 2.78 -31.21 20.08
N THR A 108 4.11 -31.21 20.18
CA THR A 108 4.87 -30.33 21.08
C THR A 108 5.46 -29.12 20.35
N PHE A 109 5.11 -28.93 19.08
CA PHE A 109 5.66 -27.85 18.27
C PHE A 109 5.34 -26.48 18.87
N THR A 110 6.38 -25.68 19.05
CA THR A 110 6.28 -24.28 19.44
C THR A 110 7.08 -23.45 18.45
N PRO A 111 6.45 -22.45 17.78
CA PRO A 111 7.16 -21.57 16.87
C PRO A 111 8.32 -20.85 17.58
N PRO A 112 9.44 -20.56 16.88
CA PRO A 112 10.55 -19.86 17.51
C PRO A 112 10.14 -18.50 18.11
N PRO A 113 10.62 -18.13 19.31
CA PRO A 113 10.25 -16.91 19.99
C PRO A 113 10.82 -15.69 19.24
N GLY A 114 10.04 -15.15 18.31
CA GLY A 114 10.40 -14.00 17.48
C GLY A 114 9.72 -13.98 16.11
N ILE A 115 9.37 -15.14 15.56
CA ILE A 115 8.72 -15.24 14.24
C ILE A 115 7.27 -14.75 14.26
N SER A 116 6.53 -15.01 15.34
CA SER A 116 5.14 -14.56 15.49
C SER A 116 4.98 -13.03 15.40
N PRO A 117 5.66 -12.20 16.23
CA PRO A 117 5.52 -10.75 16.14
C PRO A 117 6.02 -10.18 14.81
N VAL A 118 7.06 -10.77 14.21
CA VAL A 118 7.58 -10.36 12.90
C VAL A 118 6.54 -10.56 11.80
N ASN A 119 5.86 -11.71 11.77
CA ASN A 119 4.82 -11.96 10.75
C ASN A 119 3.59 -11.08 10.97
N VAL A 120 3.22 -10.76 12.22
CA VAL A 120 2.15 -9.80 12.50
C VAL A 120 2.53 -8.41 11.97
N LEU A 121 3.76 -7.95 12.23
CA LEU A 121 4.25 -6.68 11.71
C LEU A 121 4.25 -6.64 10.18
N PHE A 122 4.73 -7.71 9.52
CA PHE A 122 4.71 -7.80 8.05
C PHE A 122 3.30 -7.81 7.48
N SER A 123 2.36 -8.56 8.10
CA SER A 123 0.97 -8.61 7.66
C SER A 123 0.27 -7.26 7.83
N LEU A 124 0.48 -6.58 8.97
CA LEU A 124 -0.06 -5.25 9.22
C LEU A 124 0.50 -4.23 8.22
N SER A 125 1.82 -4.28 8.00
CA SER A 125 2.50 -3.40 7.06
C SER A 125 2.00 -3.58 5.63
N LEU A 126 1.79 -4.83 5.20
CA LEU A 126 1.19 -5.16 3.91
C LEU A 126 -0.23 -4.59 3.77
N THR A 127 -1.06 -4.74 4.81
CA THR A 127 -2.43 -4.22 4.81
C THR A 127 -2.44 -2.69 4.66
N LEU A 128 -1.56 -2.01 5.40
CA LEU A 128 -1.43 -0.55 5.33
C LEU A 128 -0.95 -0.09 3.95
N ALA A 129 -0.01 -0.82 3.34
CA ALA A 129 0.46 -0.55 1.98
C ALA A 129 -0.66 -0.71 0.93
N ILE A 130 -1.51 -1.73 1.05
CA ILE A 130 -2.66 -1.94 0.17
C ILE A 130 -3.70 -0.81 0.34
N ILE A 131 -4.01 -0.42 1.58
CA ILE A 131 -4.92 0.70 1.84
C ILE A 131 -4.36 2.00 1.24
N SER A 132 -3.07 2.28 1.45
CA SER A 132 -2.40 3.44 0.86
C SER A 132 -2.46 3.43 -0.67
N SER A 133 -2.21 2.27 -1.29
CA SER A 133 -2.31 2.07 -2.74
C SER A 133 -3.74 2.32 -3.25
N PHE A 134 -4.74 1.78 -2.57
CA PHE A 134 -6.14 1.99 -2.90
C PHE A 134 -6.54 3.49 -2.83
N LEU A 135 -6.15 4.18 -1.76
CA LEU A 135 -6.38 5.62 -1.61
C LEU A 135 -5.66 6.43 -2.71
N ALA A 136 -4.42 6.06 -3.04
CA ALA A 136 -3.66 6.73 -4.11
C ALA A 136 -4.35 6.58 -5.48
N VAL A 137 -4.87 5.39 -5.78
CA VAL A 137 -5.65 5.15 -7.01
C VAL A 137 -6.93 5.99 -7.01
N LEU A 138 -7.66 6.07 -5.89
CA LEU A 138 -8.85 6.93 -5.80
C LEU A 138 -8.52 8.41 -6.03
N GLY A 139 -7.41 8.90 -5.47
CA GLY A 139 -6.94 10.27 -5.67
C GLY A 139 -6.46 10.57 -7.10
N GLN A 140 -5.97 9.56 -7.84
CA GLN A 140 -5.61 9.73 -9.25
C GLN A 140 -6.83 9.79 -10.20
N GLN A 141 -7.92 9.11 -9.83
CA GLN A 141 -9.15 9.05 -10.64
C GLN A 141 -10.02 10.31 -10.53
N TRP A 142 -9.86 11.09 -9.45
CA TRP A 142 -10.46 12.41 -9.27
C TRP A 142 -9.65 13.48 -10.03
#